data_AF-A0A1G0VBM9-F1
#
_entry.id   AF-A0A1G0VBM9-F1
#
_cell.length_a   1.000
_cell.length_b   1.000
_cell.length_c   1.000
_cell.angle_alpha   90.00
_cell.angle_beta   90.00
_cell.angle_gamma   90.00
#
_symmetry.space_group_name_H-M   'P 1'
#
loop_
_entity.id
_entity.type
_entity.pdbx_description
1 polymer ?
#
loop_
_entity_poly.entity_id
_entity_poly.type
_entity_poly.pdbx_seq_one_letter_code
_entity_poly.pdbx_strand_id
1 'polypeptide(L)' 'MWDSDIAIFGGIDSDFLVRSTTENIVKSSLKMLERSAERGRYALVSGNSIPSYISDENHFAMKSTFNM' A
#
# COMPACT_ATOMS: atom_id res chain seq x y z
N MET A 1 -9.45 -24.21 4.22
CA MET A 1 -9.87 -23.42 3.05
C MET A 1 -10.36 -22.09 3.59
N TRP A 2 -9.67 -20.99 3.31
CA TRP A 2 -9.98 -19.63 3.82
C TRP A 2 -9.91 -18.56 2.71
N ASP A 3 -9.71 -19.00 1.46
CA ASP A 3 -9.33 -18.17 0.32
C ASP A 3 -10.32 -17.02 0.05
N SER A 4 -11.61 -17.24 0.35
CA SER A 4 -12.66 -16.24 0.19
C SER A 4 -13.15 -15.62 1.50
N ASP A 5 -12.68 -16.05 2.67
CA ASP A 5 -13.27 -15.61 3.95
C ASP A 5 -12.35 -14.64 4.71
N ILE A 6 -11.09 -14.52 4.26
CA ILE A 6 -10.07 -13.68 4.87
C ILE A 6 -9.66 -12.57 3.91
N ALA A 7 -9.66 -11.33 4.40
CA ALA A 7 -9.08 -10.19 3.69
C ALA A 7 -7.57 -10.10 3.93
N ILE A 8 -6.84 -9.66 2.91
CA ILE A 8 -5.39 -9.42 2.98
C ILE A 8 -5.16 -7.96 3.36
N PHE A 9 -4.34 -7.74 4.40
CA PHE A 9 -3.92 -6.42 4.84
C PHE A 9 -2.41 -6.29 4.66
N GLY A 10 -1.95 -5.31 3.87
CA GLY A 10 -0.52 -5.11 3.60
C GLY A 10 -0.21 -4.72 2.17
N GLY A 11 1.01 -5.05 1.73
CA GLY A 11 1.46 -4.95 0.34
C GLY A 11 2.47 -3.86 0.05
N ILE A 12 2.82 -3.03 1.03
CA ILE A 12 3.94 -2.07 0.92
C ILE A 12 4.93 -2.28 2.06
N ASP A 13 6.21 -2.39 1.75
CA ASP A 13 7.27 -2.46 2.76
C ASP A 13 7.55 -1.07 3.35
N SER A 14 7.76 -1.00 4.66
CA SER A 14 8.16 0.24 5.33
C SER A 14 9.55 0.72 4.87
N ASP A 15 10.51 -0.16 4.59
CA ASP A 15 11.82 0.25 4.05
C ASP A 15 11.68 0.85 2.65
N PHE A 16 10.76 0.30 1.84
CA PHE A 16 10.41 0.86 0.54
C PHE A 16 9.83 2.27 0.66
N LEU A 17 8.94 2.52 1.63
CA LEU A 17 8.41 3.85 1.91
C LEU A 17 9.49 4.85 2.38
N VAL A 18 10.53 4.38 3.06
CA VAL A 18 11.64 5.26 3.50
C VAL A 18 12.53 5.66 2.32
N ARG A 19 12.83 4.71 1.42
CA ARG A 19 13.88 4.88 0.39
C ARG A 19 13.38 5.32 -0.98
N SER A 20 12.08 5.22 -1.24
CA SER A 20 11.53 5.47 -2.58
C SER A 20 11.08 6.90 -2.78
N THR A 21 10.91 7.29 -4.05
CA THR A 21 10.25 8.53 -4.42
C THR A 21 8.73 8.38 -4.33
N THR A 22 8.03 9.50 -4.18
CA THR A 22 6.55 9.53 -4.12
C THR A 22 5.91 8.94 -5.37
N GLU A 23 6.49 9.15 -6.57
CA GLU A 23 5.97 8.59 -7.82
C GLU A 23 6.08 7.06 -7.86
N ASN A 24 7.20 6.52 -7.38
CA ASN A 24 7.39 5.07 -7.28
C ASN A 24 6.45 4.43 -6.27
N ILE A 25 6.16 5.14 -5.17
CA ILE A 25 5.19 4.72 -4.15
C ILE A 25 3.78 4.69 -4.75
N VAL A 26 3.36 5.76 -5.43
CA VAL A 26 2.05 5.82 -6.12
C VAL A 26 1.92 4.69 -7.13
N LYS A 27 2.92 4.54 -8.01
CA LYS A 27 2.92 3.50 -9.04
C LYS A 27 2.82 2.09 -8.46
N SER A 28 3.58 1.80 -7.41
CA SER A 28 3.58 0.47 -6.77
C SER A 28 2.26 0.20 -6.05
N SER A 29 1.71 1.22 -5.39
CA SER A 29 0.41 1.16 -4.71
C SER A 29 -0.73 0.88 -5.70
N LEU A 30 -0.79 1.63 -6.81
CA LEU A 30 -1.77 1.41 -7.89
C LEU A 30 -1.67 0.00 -8.47
N LYS A 31 -0.46 -0.48 -8.76
CA LYS A 31 -0.26 -1.84 -9.29
C LYS A 31 -0.81 -2.92 -8.35
N MET A 32 -0.71 -2.71 -7.03
CA MET A 32 -1.28 -3.64 -6.05
C MET A 32 -2.81 -3.58 -5.98
N LEU A 33 -3.38 -2.37 -6.04
CA LEU A 33 -4.82 -2.16 -6.10
C LEU A 33 -5.42 -2.77 -7.37
N GLU A 34 -4.82 -2.54 -8.54
CA GLU A 34 -5.24 -3.13 -9.82
C GLU A 34 -5.23 -4.66 -9.77
N ARG A 35 -4.17 -5.26 -9.22
CA ARG A 35 -4.05 -6.73 -9.10
C ARG A 35 -5.12 -7.35 -8.21
N SER A 36 -5.63 -6.59 -7.24
CA SER A 36 -6.61 -7.04 -6.26
C SER A 36 -8.04 -6.60 -6.57
N ALA A 37 -8.24 -5.67 -7.52
CA ALA A 37 -9.53 -5.07 -7.85
C ALA A 37 -10.61 -6.10 -8.18
N GLU A 38 -10.30 -7.11 -9.00
CA GLU A 38 -11.27 -8.14 -9.39
C GLU A 38 -11.65 -9.10 -8.25
N ARG A 39 -10.73 -9.35 -7.31
CA ARG A 39 -10.94 -10.31 -6.21
C ARG A 39 -11.56 -9.63 -4.98
N GLY A 40 -11.35 -8.32 -4.84
CA GLY A 40 -11.69 -7.58 -3.62
C GLY A 40 -10.90 -8.07 -2.40
N ARG A 41 -11.38 -7.71 -1.20
CA ARG A 41 -10.85 -8.18 0.10
C ARG A 41 -9.35 -7.92 0.30
N TYR A 42 -8.88 -6.81 -0.25
CA TYR A 42 -7.52 -6.33 -0.07
C TYR A 42 -7.59 -4.90 0.45
N ALA A 43 -6.83 -4.63 1.51
CA ALA A 43 -6.61 -3.28 1.99
C ALA A 43 -5.11 -2.99 1.97
N LEU A 44 -4.76 -2.00 1.14
CA LEU A 44 -3.40 -1.53 0.97
C LEU A 44 -2.94 -0.79 2.22
N VAL A 45 -1.93 -1.33 2.88
CA VAL A 45 -1.24 -0.69 3.99
C VAL A 45 0.23 -1.10 3.99
N SER A 46 1.04 -0.42 4.80
CA SER A 46 2.37 -0.89 5.11
C SER A 46 2.30 -2.22 5.87
N GLY A 47 3.27 -3.11 5.62
CA GLY A 47 3.40 -4.38 6.32
C GLY A 47 3.74 -4.24 7.81
N ASN A 48 4.06 -3.02 8.26
CA ASN A 48 4.29 -2.65 9.65
C ASN A 48 3.56 -1.32 9.95
N SER A 49 3.56 -0.89 11.21
CA SER A 49 3.19 0.49 11.56
C SER A 49 4.03 1.50 10.78
N ILE A 50 3.46 2.67 10.49
CA ILE A 50 4.17 3.81 9.88
C ILE A 50 5.07 4.44 10.96
N PRO A 51 6.40 4.29 10.89
CA PRO A 51 7.32 4.88 11.86
C PRO A 51 7.50 6.38 11.60
N SER A 52 7.90 7.14 12.62
CA SER A 52 8.07 8.60 12.55
C SER A 52 9.15 9.08 11.56
N TYR A 53 10.02 8.20 11.09
CA TYR A 53 11.07 8.50 10.11
C TYR A 53 10.63 8.33 8.65
N ILE A 54 9.41 7.82 8.40
CA ILE A 54 8.83 7.88 7.05
C ILE A 54 8.39 9.32 6.81
N SER A 55 8.78 9.90 5.66
CA SER A 55 8.36 11.26 5.33
C SER A 55 6.86 11.34 5.12
N ASP A 56 6.27 12.47 5.53
CA ASP A 56 4.84 12.73 5.31
C ASP A 56 4.48 12.65 3.83
N GLU A 57 5.35 13.16 2.95
CA GLU A 57 5.18 13.08 1.49
C GLU A 57 5.03 11.64 1.01
N ASN A 58 5.90 10.74 1.46
CA ASN A 58 5.85 9.33 1.07
C ASN A 58 4.62 8.62 1.65
N HIS A 59 4.23 8.96 2.88
CA HIS A 59 3.01 8.43 3.49
C HIS A 59 1.74 8.94 2.76
N PHE A 60 1.70 10.21 2.38
CA PHE A 60 0.59 10.80 1.62
C PHE A 60 0.55 10.31 0.16
N ALA A 61 1.71 10.06 -0.45
CA ALA A 61 1.80 9.49 -1.79
C ALA A 61 1.17 8.08 -1.86
N MET A 62 1.35 7.25 -0.83
CA MET A 62 0.62 5.98 -0.74
C MET A 62 -0.89 6.22 -0.60
N LYS A 63 -1.30 7.15 0.27
CA LYS A 63 -2.71 7.44 0.56
C LYS A 63 -3.49 8.06 -0.60
N SER A 64 -2.84 8.86 -1.44
CA SER A 64 -3.50 9.48 -2.58
C SER A 64 -4.06 8.44 -3.55
N THR A 65 -3.47 7.23 -3.61
CA THR A 65 -3.85 6.19 -4.59
C THR A 65 -5.23 5.59 -4.42
N PHE A 66 -5.83 5.66 -3.22
CA PHE A 66 -7.18 5.17 -2.96
C PHE A 66 -8.23 6.28 -2.77
N ASN A 67 -7.82 7.54 -2.98
CA ASN A 67 -8.67 8.72 -2.94
C ASN A 67 -8.91 9.34 -4.34
N MET A 68 -8.51 8.63 -5.41
CA MET A 68 -8.70 9.04 -6.82
C MET A 68 -10.00 8.51 -7.42
#